data_AF-A0A2P6U4Z3-F1
#
_entry.id   AF-A0A2P6U4Z3-F1
#
_cell.length_a   1.000
_cell.length_b   1.000
_cell.length_c   1.000
_cell.angle_alpha   90.00
_cell.angle_beta   90.00
_cell.angle_gamma   90.00
#
_symmetry.space_group_name_H-M   'P 1'
#
loop_
_entity.id
_entity.type
_entity.pdbx_description
1 polymer ?
#
loop_
_entity_poly.entity_id
_entity_poly.type
_entity_poly.pdbx_seq_one_letter_code
_entity_poly.pdbx_strand_id
1 'polypeptide(L)'
;MTLIRRFTGGGTVVVDQDTLFTSLIMQHQSLPGVEPYPRPVMRYTEHLYDTVFGRHGPFHLRENDYCFGDVKFGGNAQAITKDRWLHHTSLLWDFQQPRMALLKHPDRQPEYRQGRDHLDFVVRLKDRLPCRATLADQLCSSLEAAGFCLQESCLAEAEEALAANKLCGTRQLEWPQVLAEERQRLQQEQGQGQHQDQGLNAATAGTSQA
;
A
#
# COMPACT_ATOMS: atom_id res chain seq x y z
N MET A 1 16.40 12.22 1.07
CA MET A 1 15.19 11.36 1.07
C MET A 1 15.46 10.20 0.13
N THR A 2 15.24 8.97 0.56
CA THR A 2 15.42 7.79 -0.30
C THR A 2 14.12 7.49 -1.01
N LEU A 3 14.18 7.20 -2.32
CA LEU A 3 13.02 6.76 -3.09
C LEU A 3 13.20 5.29 -3.45
N ILE A 4 12.23 4.46 -3.09
CA ILE A 4 12.29 3.01 -3.33
C ILE A 4 11.04 2.62 -4.12
N ARG A 5 11.24 2.01 -5.29
CA ARG A 5 10.17 1.32 -6.02
C ARG A 5 10.15 -0.13 -5.54
N ARG A 6 9.08 -0.51 -4.85
CA ARG A 6 8.83 -1.90 -4.47
C ARG A 6 8.34 -2.72 -5.66
N PHE A 7 8.48 -4.04 -5.56
CA PHE A 7 8.00 -4.98 -6.58
C PHE A 7 6.49 -5.23 -6.54
N THR A 8 5.83 -4.97 -5.41
CA THR A 8 4.36 -5.06 -5.29
C THR A 8 3.69 -3.83 -5.92
N GLY A 9 2.44 -3.99 -6.36
CA GLY A 9 1.63 -2.89 -6.89
C GLY A 9 1.15 -1.92 -5.81
N GLY A 10 0.33 -0.94 -6.22
CA GLY A 10 -0.33 0.04 -5.34
C GLY A 10 0.31 1.43 -5.35
N GLY A 11 -0.19 2.32 -4.48
CA GLY A 11 0.23 3.72 -4.41
C GLY A 11 1.56 3.94 -3.67
N THR A 12 2.02 5.20 -3.69
CA THR A 12 3.19 5.66 -2.93
C THR A 12 2.83 5.83 -1.46
N VAL A 13 3.75 5.43 -0.57
CA VAL A 13 3.65 5.65 0.87
C VAL A 13 4.88 6.41 1.35
N VAL A 14 4.71 7.21 2.41
CA VAL A 14 5.84 7.79 3.14
C VAL A 14 6.17 6.86 4.29
N VAL A 15 7.46 6.60 4.48
CA VAL A 15 7.95 5.63 5.46
C VAL A 15 8.91 6.34 6.40
N ASP A 16 8.68 6.15 7.69
CA ASP A 16 9.55 6.63 8.75
C ASP A 16 9.48 5.74 10.00
N GLN A 17 10.04 6.22 11.11
CA GLN A 17 10.08 5.50 12.38
C GLN A 17 8.69 5.16 12.96
N ASP A 18 7.62 5.81 12.49
CA ASP A 18 6.23 5.63 12.88
C ASP A 18 5.39 4.89 11.83
N THR A 19 6.06 4.30 10.84
CA THR A 19 5.47 3.32 9.94
C THR A 19 5.87 1.92 10.38
N LEU A 20 4.90 1.07 10.69
CA LEU A 20 5.15 -0.34 11.01
C LEU A 20 4.85 -1.19 9.78
N PHE A 21 5.67 -2.20 9.51
CA PHE A 21 5.43 -3.13 8.42
C PHE A 21 5.16 -4.53 8.97
N THR A 22 4.16 -5.17 8.38
CA THR A 22 3.94 -6.61 8.50
C THR A 22 3.99 -7.21 7.11
N SER A 23 4.47 -8.44 7.00
CA SER A 23 4.50 -9.17 5.73
C SER A 23 4.24 -10.65 6.00
N LEU A 24 3.26 -11.21 5.30
CA LEU A 24 3.06 -12.65 5.19
C LEU A 24 3.67 -13.10 3.87
N ILE A 25 4.65 -14.00 3.96
CA ILE A 25 5.34 -14.59 2.80
C ILE A 25 5.04 -16.08 2.83
N MET A 26 4.12 -16.52 1.98
CA MET A 26 3.47 -17.82 2.13
C MET A 26 3.61 -18.66 0.87
N GLN A 27 3.77 -19.97 1.06
CA GLN A 27 3.51 -20.94 -0.01
C GLN A 27 2.00 -21.20 -0.07
N HIS A 28 1.47 -21.44 -1.27
CA HIS A 28 0.03 -21.69 -1.45
C HIS A 28 -0.43 -22.89 -0.61
N GLN A 29 0.39 -23.95 -0.58
CA GLN A 29 0.11 -25.17 0.17
C GLN A 29 0.08 -24.98 1.69
N SER A 30 0.66 -23.90 2.23
CA SER A 30 0.64 -23.62 3.67
C SER A 30 -0.75 -23.16 4.15
N LEU A 31 -1.61 -22.70 3.23
CA LEU A 31 -2.98 -22.28 3.52
C LEU A 31 -3.91 -22.83 2.43
N PRO A 32 -4.21 -24.15 2.42
CA PRO A 32 -4.93 -24.80 1.32
C PRO A 32 -6.37 -24.30 1.13
N GLY A 33 -6.96 -23.65 2.14
CA GLY A 33 -8.29 -23.02 2.05
C GLY A 33 -8.27 -21.59 1.48
N VAL A 34 -7.09 -21.04 1.18
CA VAL A 34 -6.93 -19.67 0.66
C VAL A 34 -6.44 -19.75 -0.77
N GLU A 35 -7.32 -19.46 -1.71
CA GLU A 35 -6.92 -19.37 -3.11
C GLU A 35 -5.86 -18.26 -3.31
N PRO A 36 -4.87 -18.47 -4.18
CA PRO A 36 -3.80 -17.51 -4.38
C PRO A 36 -4.23 -16.37 -5.31
N TYR A 37 -5.24 -15.63 -4.90
CA TYR A 37 -5.73 -14.45 -5.59
C TYR A 37 -5.86 -13.29 -4.60
N PRO A 38 -5.86 -12.03 -5.07
CA PRO A 38 -5.84 -10.89 -4.17
C PRO A 38 -6.98 -10.90 -3.15
N ARG A 39 -8.23 -11.10 -3.61
CA ARG A 39 -9.43 -11.05 -2.74
C ARG A 39 -9.46 -12.16 -1.68
N PRO A 40 -9.26 -13.44 -2.00
CA PRO A 40 -9.18 -14.49 -0.99
C PRO A 40 -8.08 -14.24 0.06
N VAL A 41 -6.88 -13.83 -0.36
CA VAL A 41 -5.79 -13.50 0.59
C VAL A 41 -6.20 -12.33 1.48
N MET A 42 -6.78 -11.26 0.92
CA MET A 42 -7.24 -10.11 1.72
C MET A 42 -8.34 -10.49 2.72
N ARG A 43 -9.29 -11.36 2.36
CA ARG A 43 -10.34 -11.87 3.28
C ARG A 43 -9.75 -12.70 4.42
N TYR A 44 -8.78 -13.55 4.09
CA TYR A 44 -8.07 -14.32 5.11
C TYR A 44 -7.34 -13.39 6.08
N THR A 45 -6.60 -12.39 5.57
CA THR A 45 -5.87 -11.46 6.42
C THR A 45 -6.80 -10.53 7.19
N GLU A 46 -7.95 -10.13 6.64
CA GLU A 46 -9.00 -9.43 7.39
C GLU A 46 -9.42 -10.22 8.63
N HIS A 47 -9.72 -11.52 8.49
CA HIS A 47 -10.10 -12.35 9.64
C HIS A 47 -8.96 -12.46 10.68
N LEU A 48 -7.72 -12.63 10.22
CA LEU A 48 -6.54 -12.69 11.10
C LEU A 48 -6.36 -11.37 11.88
N TYR A 49 -6.51 -10.23 11.20
CA TYR A 49 -6.32 -8.90 11.78
C TYR A 49 -7.52 -8.44 12.61
N ASP A 50 -8.73 -8.96 12.38
CA ASP A 50 -9.91 -8.65 13.19
C ASP A 50 -9.72 -9.12 14.64
N THR A 51 -9.06 -10.26 14.87
CA THR A 51 -8.75 -10.72 16.23
C THR A 51 -7.80 -9.78 16.97
N VAL A 52 -7.00 -9.00 16.23
CA VAL A 52 -6.03 -8.01 16.76
C VAL A 52 -6.68 -6.65 16.93
N PHE A 53 -7.31 -6.13 15.88
CA PHE A 53 -7.80 -4.76 15.83
C PHE A 53 -9.27 -4.62 16.24
N GLY A 54 -10.12 -5.63 16.07
CA GLY A 54 -11.54 -5.59 16.40
C GLY A 54 -11.84 -5.27 17.88
N ARG A 55 -10.88 -5.56 18.77
CA ARG A 55 -10.95 -5.19 20.21
C ARG A 55 -10.66 -3.72 20.50
N HIS A 56 -10.13 -2.96 19.53
CA HIS A 56 -9.76 -1.53 19.65
C HIS A 56 -10.70 -0.61 18.86
N GLY A 57 -11.70 -1.17 18.18
CA GLY A 57 -12.69 -0.43 17.40
C GLY A 57 -13.28 -1.28 16.27
N PRO A 58 -14.23 -0.71 15.49
CA PRO A 58 -14.85 -1.41 14.37
C PRO A 58 -13.84 -1.63 13.24
N PHE A 59 -13.16 -2.76 13.23
CA PHE A 59 -12.18 -3.09 12.20
C PHE A 59 -12.87 -3.54 10.91
N HIS A 60 -12.41 -3.01 9.77
CA HIS A 60 -12.91 -3.39 8.46
C HIS A 60 -11.79 -3.43 7.43
N LEU A 61 -11.89 -4.38 6.49
CA LEU A 61 -11.26 -4.26 5.19
C LEU A 61 -12.15 -3.43 4.25
N ARG A 62 -11.65 -2.29 3.79
CA ARG A 62 -12.30 -1.49 2.73
C ARG A 62 -11.39 -1.39 1.53
N GLU A 63 -11.81 -2.03 0.42
CA GLU A 63 -10.99 -2.20 -0.77
C GLU A 63 -9.65 -2.88 -0.44
N ASN A 64 -8.55 -2.13 -0.37
CA ASN A 64 -7.21 -2.63 -0.01
C ASN A 64 -6.72 -2.04 1.33
N ASP A 65 -7.58 -1.38 2.09
CA ASP A 65 -7.21 -0.64 3.29
C ASP A 65 -7.78 -1.28 4.55
N TYR A 66 -7.00 -1.23 5.62
CA TYR A 66 -7.49 -1.54 6.96
C TYR A 66 -7.94 -0.26 7.65
N CYS A 67 -9.15 -0.30 8.18
CA CYS A 67 -9.85 0.85 8.72
C CYS A 67 -10.42 0.57 10.11
N PHE A 68 -10.52 1.62 10.93
CA PHE A 68 -11.48 1.66 12.03
C PHE A 68 -12.71 2.44 11.55
N GLY A 69 -13.82 1.76 11.31
CA GLY A 69 -14.98 2.34 10.64
C GLY A 69 -14.61 2.79 9.23
N ASP A 70 -14.60 4.11 9.02
CA ASP A 70 -14.26 4.73 7.73
C ASP A 70 -12.93 5.48 7.75
N VAL A 71 -12.13 5.36 8.81
CA VAL A 71 -10.80 5.98 8.90
C VAL A 71 -9.69 4.94 8.74
N LYS A 72 -8.82 5.16 7.75
CA LYS A 72 -7.75 4.26 7.35
C LYS A 72 -6.56 4.33 8.31
N PHE A 73 -6.03 3.17 8.69
CA PHE A 73 -4.75 3.08 9.40
C PHE A 73 -3.77 2.11 8.75
N GLY A 74 -4.23 1.24 7.83
CA GLY A 74 -3.39 0.28 7.14
C GLY A 74 -3.60 0.33 5.63
N GLY A 75 -2.52 0.18 4.86
CA GLY A 75 -2.58 0.01 3.41
C GLY A 75 -1.92 -1.30 3.00
N ASN A 76 -2.61 -2.09 2.18
CA ASN A 76 -2.13 -3.40 1.77
C ASN A 76 -1.63 -3.41 0.33
N ALA A 77 -0.63 -4.23 0.08
CA ALA A 77 -0.18 -4.56 -1.26
C ALA A 77 0.30 -6.02 -1.34
N GLN A 78 0.19 -6.60 -2.53
CA GLN A 78 0.41 -8.02 -2.74
C GLN A 78 1.27 -8.28 -3.97
N ALA A 79 1.96 -9.41 -3.95
CA ALA A 79 2.55 -10.05 -5.12
C ALA A 79 2.20 -11.53 -5.07
N ILE A 80 1.73 -12.06 -6.18
CA ILE A 80 1.27 -13.45 -6.29
C ILE A 80 2.01 -14.07 -7.45
N THR A 81 2.59 -15.24 -7.20
CA THR A 81 3.27 -16.08 -8.19
C THR A 81 2.54 -17.42 -8.27
N LYS A 82 3.07 -18.39 -9.02
CA LYS A 82 2.42 -19.70 -9.18
C LYS A 82 2.22 -20.46 -7.86
N ASP A 83 3.25 -20.46 -7.00
CA ASP A 83 3.29 -21.31 -5.81
C ASP A 83 3.42 -20.52 -4.50
N ARG A 84 3.58 -19.20 -4.59
CA ARG A 84 3.80 -18.30 -3.44
C ARG A 84 3.05 -17.01 -3.59
N TRP A 85 2.62 -16.45 -2.46
CA TRP A 85 2.11 -15.10 -2.38
C TRP A 85 2.78 -14.32 -1.24
N LEU A 86 2.84 -13.02 -1.44
CA LEU A 86 3.21 -12.05 -0.43
C LEU A 86 2.03 -11.09 -0.23
N HIS A 87 1.69 -10.84 1.03
CA HIS A 87 0.80 -9.76 1.43
C HIS A 87 1.53 -8.94 2.49
N HIS A 88 1.74 -7.65 2.21
CA HIS A 88 2.31 -6.74 3.20
C HIS A 88 1.38 -5.59 3.52
N THR A 89 1.50 -5.10 4.74
CA THR A 89 0.72 -3.99 5.25
C THR A 89 1.66 -2.92 5.78
N SER A 90 1.46 -1.68 5.35
CA SER A 90 2.00 -0.51 6.04
C SER A 90 0.95 -0.05 7.06
N LEU A 91 1.29 -0.15 8.34
CA LEU A 91 0.47 0.25 9.47
C LEU A 91 0.92 1.63 9.97
N LEU A 92 -0.01 2.56 10.08
CA LEU A 92 0.21 3.95 10.45
C LEU A 92 0.23 4.08 11.98
N TRP A 93 1.41 3.95 12.60
CA TRP A 93 1.54 4.14 14.05
C TRP A 93 1.31 5.59 14.44
N ASP A 94 2.00 6.49 13.74
CA ASP A 94 1.86 7.95 13.80
C ASP A 94 2.25 8.52 12.42
N PHE A 95 2.10 9.83 12.23
CA PHE A 95 2.67 10.53 11.08
C PHE A 95 2.94 12.00 11.36
N GLN A 96 3.86 12.56 10.59
CA GLN A 96 4.09 14.00 10.55
C GLN A 96 3.40 14.60 9.33
N GLN A 97 2.52 15.58 9.55
CA GLN A 97 1.76 16.23 8.46
C GLN A 97 2.65 16.79 7.32
N PRO A 98 3.82 17.42 7.59
CA PRO A 98 4.71 17.88 6.51
C PRO A 98 5.24 16.74 5.63
N ARG A 99 5.39 15.54 6.18
CA ARG A 99 5.82 14.35 5.42
C ARG A 99 4.68 13.82 4.56
N MET A 100 3.46 13.81 5.07
CA MET A 100 2.29 13.37 4.30
C MET A 100 1.97 14.30 3.13
N ALA A 101 2.30 15.59 3.24
CA ALA A 101 2.19 16.56 2.14
C ALA A 101 3.10 16.25 0.93
N LEU A 102 4.07 15.32 1.06
CA LEU A 102 4.86 14.84 -0.08
C LEU A 102 4.05 13.96 -1.04
N LEU A 103 2.92 13.40 -0.59
CA LEU A 103 2.05 12.58 -1.40
C LEU A 103 1.10 13.47 -2.19
N LYS A 104 1.13 13.34 -3.52
CA LYS A 104 0.10 13.94 -4.38
C LYS A 104 -1.26 13.30 -4.07
N HIS A 105 -2.34 14.05 -4.30
CA HIS A 105 -3.67 13.45 -4.35
C HIS A 105 -3.67 12.36 -5.44
N PRO A 106 -4.07 11.12 -5.12
CA PRO A 106 -4.08 10.06 -6.11
C PRO A 106 -5.22 10.28 -7.10
N ASP A 107 -4.95 10.08 -8.39
CA ASP A 107 -5.97 10.16 -9.46
C ASP A 107 -7.15 9.22 -9.21
N ARG A 108 -6.87 8.09 -8.55
CA ARG A 108 -7.85 7.10 -8.11
C ARG A 108 -7.79 6.95 -6.60
N GLN A 109 -8.80 7.48 -5.91
CA GLN A 109 -9.00 7.30 -4.47
C GLN A 109 -10.09 6.25 -4.21
N PRO A 110 -10.07 5.57 -3.06
CA PRO A 110 -11.13 4.64 -2.71
C PRO A 110 -12.46 5.39 -2.54
N GLU A 111 -13.56 4.75 -2.92
CA GLU A 111 -14.90 5.36 -2.97
C GLU A 111 -15.33 5.85 -1.57
N TYR A 112 -15.03 5.05 -0.54
CA TYR A 112 -15.35 5.36 0.86
C TYR A 112 -14.55 6.54 1.45
N ARG A 113 -13.55 7.07 0.73
CA ARG A 113 -12.90 8.33 1.13
C ARG A 113 -13.88 9.50 1.08
N GLN A 114 -14.86 9.46 0.15
CA GLN A 114 -15.89 10.49 0.02
C GLN A 114 -15.34 11.92 -0.07
N GLY A 115 -14.18 12.10 -0.71
CA GLY A 115 -13.55 13.41 -0.86
C GLY A 115 -12.96 14.03 0.42
N ARG A 116 -12.92 13.29 1.53
CA ARG A 116 -12.28 13.76 2.78
C ARG A 116 -10.81 14.09 2.57
N ASP A 117 -10.36 15.15 3.23
CA ASP A 117 -8.94 15.45 3.28
C ASP A 117 -8.18 14.35 4.05
N HIS A 118 -6.87 14.30 3.89
CA HIS A 118 -6.01 13.27 4.44
C HIS A 118 -6.19 13.11 5.96
N LEU A 119 -6.21 14.21 6.71
CA LEU A 119 -6.33 14.17 8.18
C LEU A 119 -7.67 13.63 8.68
N ASP A 120 -8.74 13.80 7.90
CA ASP A 120 -10.07 13.28 8.21
C ASP A 120 -10.27 11.84 7.71
N PHE A 121 -9.36 11.38 6.85
CA PHE A 121 -9.41 10.08 6.22
C PHE A 121 -8.56 9.03 6.94
N VAL A 122 -7.48 9.44 7.62
CA VAL A 122 -6.57 8.52 8.31
C VAL A 122 -6.70 8.59 9.83
N VAL A 123 -6.31 7.53 10.51
CA VAL A 123 -6.22 7.46 11.97
C VAL A 123 -4.88 6.85 12.38
N ARG A 124 -4.32 7.36 13.48
CA ARG A 124 -3.05 6.88 14.04
C ARG A 124 -3.31 5.73 14.99
N LEU A 125 -2.55 4.65 14.87
CA LEU A 125 -2.69 3.51 15.78
C LEU A 125 -2.32 3.87 17.22
N LYS A 126 -1.37 4.79 17.45
CA LYS A 126 -1.04 5.24 18.82
C LYS A 126 -2.21 5.88 19.57
N ASP A 127 -3.24 6.35 18.87
CA ASP A 127 -4.45 6.92 19.47
C ASP A 127 -5.47 5.84 19.86
N ARG A 128 -5.23 4.58 19.45
CA ARG A 128 -6.14 3.43 19.62
C ARG A 128 -5.52 2.29 20.41
N LEU A 129 -4.23 2.06 20.24
CA LEU A 129 -3.47 0.99 20.89
C LEU A 129 -2.52 1.56 21.95
N PRO A 130 -2.30 0.86 23.08
CA PRO A 130 -1.45 1.35 24.16
C PRO A 130 0.01 1.59 23.75
N CYS A 131 0.62 0.62 23.06
CA CYS A 131 2.00 0.72 22.58
C CYS A 131 2.27 -0.31 21.47
N ARG A 132 3.45 -0.20 20.84
CA ARG A 132 3.89 -1.09 19.76
C ARG A 132 4.10 -2.54 20.24
N ALA A 133 4.54 -2.73 21.48
CA ALA A 133 4.71 -4.06 22.05
C ALA A 133 3.37 -4.79 22.15
N THR A 134 2.30 -4.12 22.60
CA THR A 134 0.94 -4.69 22.60
C THR A 134 0.48 -5.14 21.21
N LEU A 135 0.79 -4.37 20.16
CA LEU A 135 0.49 -4.78 18.79
C LEU A 135 1.26 -6.04 18.40
N ALA A 136 2.56 -6.10 18.69
CA ALA A 136 3.38 -7.27 18.39
C ALA A 136 2.85 -8.52 19.13
N ASP A 137 2.59 -8.43 20.43
CA ASP A 137 2.07 -9.53 21.25
C ASP A 137 0.72 -10.03 20.71
N GLN A 138 -0.19 -9.12 20.36
CA GLN A 138 -1.50 -9.48 19.81
C GLN A 138 -1.39 -10.14 18.43
N LEU A 139 -0.45 -9.70 17.59
CA LEU A 139 -0.17 -10.36 16.30
C LEU A 139 0.36 -11.77 16.50
N CYS A 140 1.29 -11.96 17.44
CA CYS A 140 1.81 -13.29 17.78
C CYS A 140 0.67 -14.21 18.26
N SER A 141 -0.14 -13.77 19.23
CA SER A 141 -1.27 -14.56 19.71
C SER A 141 -2.30 -14.86 18.62
N SER A 142 -2.54 -13.93 17.68
CA SER A 142 -3.45 -14.16 16.55
C SER A 142 -2.92 -15.24 15.59
N LEU A 143 -1.62 -15.22 15.29
CA LEU A 143 -0.98 -16.24 14.45
C LEU A 143 -0.97 -17.61 15.13
N GLU A 144 -0.67 -17.69 16.42
CA GLU A 144 -0.74 -18.95 17.18
C GLU A 144 -2.16 -19.52 17.21
N ALA A 145 -3.16 -18.66 17.43
CA ALA A 145 -4.57 -19.06 17.37
C ALA A 145 -5.01 -19.51 15.98
N ALA A 146 -4.38 -18.99 14.91
CA ALA A 146 -4.56 -19.44 13.54
C ALA A 146 -3.79 -20.75 13.22
N GLY A 147 -3.09 -21.34 14.20
CA GLY A 147 -2.40 -22.62 14.07
C GLY A 147 -0.95 -22.53 13.59
N PHE A 148 -0.36 -21.32 13.57
CA PHE A 148 1.07 -21.17 13.27
C PHE A 148 1.93 -21.46 14.49
N CYS A 149 3.08 -22.10 14.25
CA CYS A 149 4.15 -22.19 15.23
C CYS A 149 5.10 -21.01 15.01
N LEU A 150 5.25 -20.16 16.03
CA LEU A 150 6.09 -18.97 15.94
C LEU A 150 7.53 -19.27 16.34
N GLN A 151 8.45 -18.66 15.61
CA GLN A 151 9.88 -18.67 15.92
C GLN A 151 10.41 -17.26 15.74
N GLU A 152 11.15 -16.76 16.74
CA GLU A 152 11.88 -15.51 16.60
C GLU A 152 13.05 -15.66 15.65
N SER A 153 13.28 -14.61 14.86
CA SER A 153 14.37 -14.49 13.88
C SER A 153 14.94 -13.08 13.98
N CYS A 154 16.06 -12.83 13.30
CA CYS A 154 16.72 -11.53 13.31
C CYS A 154 16.96 -10.98 11.91
N LEU A 155 17.28 -9.68 11.83
CA LEU A 155 17.56 -9.02 10.55
C LEU A 155 18.77 -9.64 9.84
N ALA A 156 19.77 -10.14 10.58
CA ALA A 156 20.96 -10.76 9.98
C ALA A 156 20.59 -12.04 9.18
N GLU A 157 19.69 -12.87 9.69
CA GLU A 157 19.20 -14.06 8.97
C GLU A 157 18.40 -13.67 7.72
N ALA A 158 17.60 -12.61 7.81
CA ALA A 158 16.86 -12.07 6.67
C ALA A 158 17.80 -11.49 5.59
N GLU A 159 18.87 -10.81 5.99
CA GLU A 159 19.91 -10.28 5.11
C GLU A 159 20.68 -11.40 4.39
N GLU A 160 21.03 -12.47 5.11
CA GLU A 160 21.69 -13.64 4.54
C GLU A 160 20.79 -14.33 3.49
N ALA A 161 19.51 -14.54 3.82
CA ALA A 161 18.55 -15.11 2.88
C ALA A 161 18.36 -14.24 1.62
N LEU A 162 18.35 -12.91 1.79
CA LEU A 162 18.26 -11.95 0.69
C LEU A 162 19.52 -11.93 -0.18
N ALA A 163 20.70 -12.07 0.42
CA ALA A 163 21.97 -12.15 -0.32
C ALA A 163 22.04 -13.41 -1.19
N ALA A 164 21.50 -14.53 -0.68
CA ALA A 164 21.42 -15.79 -1.42
C ALA A 164 20.40 -15.74 -2.59
N ASN A 165 19.30 -15.00 -2.43
CA ASN A 165 18.25 -14.86 -3.43
C ASN A 165 17.82 -13.41 -3.59
N LYS A 166 18.44 -12.70 -4.55
CA LYS A 166 18.11 -11.30 -4.81
C LYS A 166 16.64 -11.17 -5.24
N LEU A 167 15.89 -10.35 -4.52
CA LEU A 167 14.53 -9.96 -4.92
C LEU A 167 14.57 -9.15 -6.22
N CYS A 168 14.16 -9.77 -7.32
CA CYS A 168 13.97 -9.10 -8.59
C CYS A 168 12.76 -8.15 -8.51
N GLY A 169 13.01 -6.83 -8.48
CA GLY A 169 11.96 -5.82 -8.70
C GLY A 169 11.89 -4.69 -7.68
N THR A 170 12.44 -4.87 -6.47
CA THR A 170 12.66 -3.72 -5.56
C THR A 170 13.94 -3.01 -5.94
N ARG A 171 13.87 -1.70 -6.14
CA ARG A 171 15.05 -0.88 -6.46
C ARG A 171 14.97 0.49 -5.81
N GLN A 172 16.11 0.95 -5.30
CA GLN A 172 16.31 2.36 -5.00
C GLN A 172 16.37 3.13 -6.32
N LEU A 173 15.68 4.26 -6.35
CA LEU A 173 15.64 5.15 -7.50
C LEU A 173 16.50 6.38 -7.23
N GLU A 174 17.21 6.84 -8.27
CA GLU A 174 18.02 8.04 -8.23
C GLU A 174 17.20 9.27 -8.62
N TRP A 175 17.16 10.28 -7.75
CA TRP A 175 16.36 11.48 -7.96
C TRP A 175 16.59 12.19 -9.30
N PRO A 176 17.84 12.38 -9.78
CA PRO A 176 18.06 13.04 -11.05
C PRO A 176 17.38 12.32 -12.23
N GLN A 177 17.36 10.99 -12.21
CA GLN A 177 16.73 10.16 -13.24
C GLN A 177 15.22 10.28 -13.18
N VAL A 178 14.63 10.11 -11.99
CA VAL A 178 13.17 10.21 -11.78
C VAL A 178 12.64 11.58 -12.19
N LEU A 179 13.35 12.66 -11.84
CA LEU A 179 12.94 14.02 -12.22
C LEU A 179 13.06 14.26 -13.73
N ALA A 180 14.04 13.64 -14.40
CA ALA A 180 14.17 13.73 -15.84
C ALA A 180 13.03 13.00 -16.56
N GLU A 181 12.69 11.79 -16.12
CA GLU A 181 11.57 10.99 -16.64
C GLU A 181 10.22 11.72 -16.48
N GLU A 182 9.95 12.28 -15.29
CA GLU A 182 8.72 13.04 -15.04
C GLU A 182 8.64 14.33 -15.87
N ARG A 183 9.76 15.04 -16.07
CA ARG A 183 9.79 16.21 -16.96
C ARG A 183 9.47 15.84 -18.41
N GLN A 184 10.04 14.73 -18.90
CA GLN A 184 9.74 14.24 -20.25
C GLN A 184 8.28 13.83 -20.40
N ARG A 185 7.73 13.13 -19.39
CA ARG A 185 6.31 12.74 -19.37
C ARG A 185 5.39 13.96 -19.43
N LEU A 186 5.64 14.99 -18.61
CA LEU A 186 4.86 16.22 -18.61
C LEU A 186 4.95 16.98 -19.94
N GLN A 187 6.13 16.99 -20.58
CA GLN A 187 6.29 17.58 -21.92
C GLN A 187 5.51 16.81 -23.00
N GLN A 188 5.47 15.49 -22.93
CA GLN A 188 4.70 14.65 -23.85
C GLN A 188 3.18 14.84 -23.67
N GLU A 189 2.71 14.92 -22.42
CA GLU A 189 1.29 15.18 -22.10
C GLU A 189 0.86 16.58 -22.59
N GLN A 190 1.72 17.60 -22.44
CA GLN A 190 1.46 18.96 -22.96
C GLN A 190 1.47 19.04 -24.49
N GLY A 191 2.37 18.30 -25.16
CA GLY A 191 2.44 18.24 -26.62
C GLY A 191 1.25 17.51 -27.27
N GLN A 192 0.70 16.48 -26.59
CA GLN A 192 -0.49 15.76 -27.06
C GLN A 192 -1.78 16.58 -26.86
N GLY A 193 -1.88 17.38 -25.80
CA GLY A 193 -3.02 18.28 -25.57
C GLY A 193 -3.13 19.39 -26.63
N GLN A 194 -1.99 19.94 -27.09
CA GLN A 194 -1.98 20.98 -28.14
C GLN A 194 -2.43 20.46 -29.52
N HIS A 195 -2.22 19.18 -29.83
CA HIS A 195 -2.68 18.58 -31.07
C HIS A 195 -4.18 18.25 -31.06
N GLN A 196 -4.79 17.95 -29.90
CA GLN A 196 -6.23 17.74 -29.79
C GLN A 196 -7.04 19.05 -29.87
N ASP A 197 -6.53 20.14 -29.30
CA ASP A 197 -7.20 21.45 -29.37
C ASP A 197 -7.18 22.07 -30.78
N GLN A 198 -6.17 21.77 -31.60
CA GLN A 198 -6.14 22.19 -33.00
C GLN A 198 -7.14 21.42 -33.88
N GLY A 199 -7.55 20.20 -33.49
CA GLY A 199 -8.55 19.41 -34.20
C GLY A 199 -9.99 19.89 -33.96
N LEU A 200 -10.31 20.38 -32.76
CA LEU A 200 -11.64 20.92 -32.44
C LEU A 200 -11.89 22.32 -33.02
N ASN A 201 -10.85 23.17 -33.09
CA ASN A 201 -10.96 24.49 -33.72
C ASN A 201 -11.07 24.42 -35.26
N ALA A 202 -10.61 23.33 -35.90
CA ALA A 202 -10.78 23.12 -37.35
C ALA A 202 -12.19 22.66 -37.72
N ALA A 203 -12.92 21.99 -36.82
CA ALA A 203 -14.27 21.48 -37.07
C ALA A 203 -15.38 22.55 -36.94
N THR A 204 -15.12 23.66 -36.25
CA THR A 204 -16.10 24.76 -36.05
C THR A 204 -16.00 25.87 -37.11
N ALA A 205 -14.98 25.86 -37.97
CA ALA A 205 -14.83 26.83 -39.06
C ALA A 205 -15.53 26.43 -40.38
N GLY A 206 -16.22 25.28 -40.42
CA GLY A 206 -16.82 24.69 -41.62
C GLY A 206 -18.35 24.72 -41.66
N THR A 207 -19.03 25.77 -41.18
CA THR A 207 -20.48 25.92 -41.41
C THR A 207 -20.91 27.38 -41.53
N SER A 208 -20.45 28.07 -42.58
CA SER A 208 -21.25 29.14 -43.19
C SER A 208 -20.84 29.34 -44.65
N GLN A 209 -21.57 28.72 -45.57
CA GLN A 209 -21.83 29.23 -46.93
C GLN A 209 -22.74 28.23 -47.67
N ALA A 210 -24.03 28.52 -47.64
CA ALA A 210 -25.03 28.43 -48.72
C ALA A 210 -26.43 28.39 -48.09
#